data_AF-A0A846DTK7-F1
#
_entry.id   AF-A0A846DTK7-F1
#
_cell.length_a   1.000
_cell.length_b   1.000
_cell.length_c   1.000
_cell.angle_alpha   90.00
_cell.angle_beta   90.00
_cell.angle_gamma   90.00
#
_symmetry.space_group_name_H-M   'P 1'
#
loop_
_entity.id
_entity.type
_entity.pdbx_description
1 polymer ?
#
loop_
_entity_poly.entity_id
_entity_poly.type
_entity_poly.pdbx_seq_one_letter_code
_entity_poly.pdbx_strand_id
1 'polypeptide(L)'
;VLSACQTGLGEEVKGEGLVGLTRGFMYAGSPRVLVSLWSVSDVATAEMMSRFYRLMWEEGLTPTQALRAAQIEMQTETQWKSPYYWAAFTLQGEWL
;
A
#
# COMPACT_ATOMS: atom_id res chain seq x y z
N VAL A 1 4.89 3.87 -6.63
CA VAL A 1 3.91 2.90 -6.11
C VAL A 1 4.07 1.62 -6.91
N LEU A 2 4.19 0.49 -6.24
CA LEU A 2 4.20 -0.82 -6.89
C LEU A 2 2.77 -1.37 -6.86
N SER A 3 2.09 -1.34 -8.01
CA SER A 3 0.72 -1.82 -8.17
C SER A 3 0.71 -2.99 -9.15
N ALA A 4 1.21 -4.14 -8.72
CA ALA A 4 1.01 -5.38 -9.47
C ALA A 4 0.77 -6.54 -8.49
N CYS A 5 0.00 -7.54 -8.93
CA CYS A 5 -0.01 -8.85 -8.31
C CYS A 5 1.46 -9.30 -8.15
N GLN A 6 1.92 -9.47 -6.91
CA GLN A 6 3.24 -10.03 -6.55
C GLN A 6 4.47 -9.10 -6.55
N THR A 7 4.33 -7.78 -6.36
CA THR A 7 5.52 -6.89 -6.20
C THR A 7 6.20 -6.97 -4.82
N GLY A 8 5.84 -7.92 -3.98
CA GLY A 8 6.42 -8.13 -2.64
C GLY A 8 7.09 -9.49 -2.41
N LEU A 9 6.92 -10.45 -3.33
CA LEU A 9 7.38 -11.83 -3.12
C LEU A 9 8.90 -11.95 -3.31
N GLY A 10 9.68 -11.65 -2.27
CA GLY A 10 10.87 -12.43 -1.96
C GLY A 10 10.44 -13.73 -1.27
N GLU A 11 11.24 -14.80 -1.35
CA GLU A 11 10.95 -16.06 -0.68
C GLU A 11 10.69 -15.87 0.82
N GLU A 12 9.67 -16.57 1.33
CA GLU A 12 9.26 -16.51 2.73
C GLU A 12 10.31 -17.21 3.62
N VAL A 13 11.29 -16.44 4.12
CA VAL A 13 12.17 -16.91 5.20
C VAL A 13 11.44 -16.75 6.53
N LYS A 14 11.03 -17.87 7.12
CA LYS A 14 10.43 -17.91 8.46
C LYS A 14 11.37 -17.23 9.47
N GLY A 15 10.94 -16.09 10.00
CA GLY A 15 11.62 -15.37 11.08
C GLY A 15 12.02 -13.92 10.78
N GLU A 16 11.91 -13.44 9.54
CA GLU A 16 12.39 -12.10 9.17
C GLU A 16 11.35 -11.13 8.55
N GLY A 17 10.10 -11.57 8.37
CA GLY A 17 9.09 -10.79 7.63
C GLY A 17 9.37 -10.75 6.13
N LEU A 18 8.62 -9.96 5.36
CA LEU A 18 8.86 -9.75 3.92
C LEU A 18 10.26 -9.16 3.71
N VAL A 19 11.26 -10.02 3.50
CA VAL A 19 12.53 -9.70 2.86
C VAL A 19 12.25 -9.56 1.35
N GLY A 20 11.33 -8.65 1.01
CA GLY A 20 10.85 -8.41 -0.35
C GLY A 20 11.48 -7.16 -0.96
N LEU A 21 11.10 -6.89 -2.22
CA LEU A 21 11.47 -5.73 -3.03
C LEU A 21 11.51 -4.40 -2.24
N THR A 22 10.69 -4.25 -1.21
CA THR A 22 10.69 -3.11 -0.28
C THR A 22 12.09 -2.80 0.28
N ARG A 23 12.82 -3.80 0.79
CA ARG A 23 14.19 -3.58 1.32
C ARG A 23 15.16 -3.19 0.20
N GLY A 24 14.99 -3.76 -0.99
CA GLY A 24 15.77 -3.38 -2.19
C GLY A 24 15.54 -1.93 -2.61
N PHE A 25 14.28 -1.47 -2.66
CA PHE A 25 13.94 -0.08 -2.99
C PHE A 25 14.39 0.90 -1.92
N MET A 26 14.27 0.53 -0.64
CA MET A 26 14.80 1.35 0.46
C MET A 26 16.34 1.45 0.38
N TYR A 27 17.04 0.34 0.10
CA TYR A 27 18.50 0.33 -0.09
C TYR A 27 18.94 1.13 -1.32
N ALA A 28 18.13 1.13 -2.38
CA ALA A 28 18.33 1.95 -3.57
C ALA A 28 18.02 3.45 -3.35
N GLY A 29 17.65 3.85 -2.12
CA GLY A 29 17.44 5.25 -1.75
C GLY A 29 16.02 5.76 -1.99
N SER A 30 15.02 4.89 -2.22
CA SER A 30 13.63 5.34 -2.31
C SER A 30 13.22 5.93 -0.95
N PRO A 31 12.76 7.19 -0.91
CA PRO A 31 12.40 7.83 0.36
C PRO A 31 11.17 7.19 0.98
N ARG A 32 10.26 6.64 0.17
CA ARG A 32 9.00 6.02 0.61
C ARG A 32 8.64 4.86 -0.30
N VAL A 33 8.09 3.77 0.26
CA VAL A 33 7.63 2.60 -0.49
C VAL A 33 6.28 2.13 0.05
N LEU A 34 5.25 2.16 -0.80
CA LEU A 34 3.92 1.61 -0.50
C LEU A 34 3.85 0.17 -0.99
N VAL A 35 3.44 -0.76 -0.12
CA VAL A 35 3.40 -2.21 -0.40
C VAL A 35 2.14 -2.86 0.15
N SER A 36 1.75 -4.01 -0.42
CA SER A 36 0.71 -4.87 0.15
C SER A 36 1.31 -6.05 0.92
N LEU A 37 0.68 -6.42 2.04
CA LEU A 37 1.09 -7.52 2.91
C LEU A 37 0.61 -8.89 2.38
N TRP A 38 -0.46 -8.91 1.59
CA TRP A 38 -1.00 -10.09 0.93
C TRP A 38 -1.48 -9.75 -0.48
N SER A 39 -1.92 -10.78 -1.22
CA SER A 39 -2.53 -10.61 -2.54
C SER A 39 -3.95 -10.06 -2.40
N VAL A 40 -4.20 -8.92 -3.05
CA VAL A 40 -5.51 -8.24 -3.09
C VAL A 40 -6.02 -8.30 -4.53
N SER A 41 -7.35 -8.38 -4.70
CA SER A 41 -7.98 -8.29 -6.02
C SER A 41 -7.50 -7.06 -6.81
N ASP A 42 -7.27 -7.22 -8.12
CA ASP A 42 -6.82 -6.13 -8.99
C ASP A 42 -7.80 -4.95 -8.97
N VAL A 43 -9.11 -5.22 -8.91
CA VAL A 43 -10.15 -4.18 -8.86
C VAL A 43 -10.03 -3.36 -7.56
N ALA A 44 -9.90 -4.05 -6.43
CA ALA A 44 -9.73 -3.37 -5.13
C ALA A 44 -8.41 -2.61 -5.06
N THR A 45 -7.35 -3.14 -5.66
CA THR A 45 -6.04 -2.47 -5.73
C THR A 45 -6.11 -1.21 -6.59
N ALA A 46 -6.76 -1.28 -7.76
CA ALA A 46 -6.96 -0.12 -8.63
C ALA A 46 -7.76 0.97 -7.93
N GLU A 47 -8.83 0.58 -7.22
CA GLU A 47 -9.67 1.50 -6.45
C GLU A 47 -8.89 2.18 -5.32
N MET A 48 -8.13 1.40 -4.55
CA MET A 48 -7.26 1.91 -3.49
C MET A 48 -6.25 2.92 -4.02
N MET A 49 -5.57 2.59 -5.13
CA MET A 49 -4.54 3.47 -5.71
C MET A 49 -5.14 4.72 -6.34
N SER A 50 -6.31 4.62 -6.98
CA SER A 50 -7.04 5.76 -7.53
C SER A 50 -7.33 6.79 -6.43
N ARG A 51 -7.87 6.35 -5.30
CA ARG A 51 -8.17 7.21 -4.14
C ARG A 51 -6.91 7.78 -3.52
N PHE A 52 -5.90 6.93 -3.30
CA PHE A 52 -4.62 7.34 -2.74
C PHE A 52 -3.98 8.49 -3.56
N TYR A 53 -3.95 8.36 -4.89
CA TYR A 53 -3.40 9.40 -5.75
C TYR A 53 -4.29 10.64 -5.82
N ARG A 54 -5.62 10.47 -5.93
CA ARG A 54 -6.57 11.58 -5.89
C ARG A 54 -6.38 12.44 -4.64
N LEU A 55 -6.33 11.81 -3.48
CA LEU A 55 -6.15 12.46 -2.17
C LEU A 55 -4.81 13.22 -2.07
N MET A 56 -3.74 12.71 -2.67
CA MET A 56 -2.47 13.44 -2.73
C MET A 56 -2.51 14.62 -3.70
N TRP A 57 -3.14 14.46 -4.87
CA TRP A 57 -3.10 15.47 -5.94
C TRP A 57 -4.11 16.59 -5.76
N GLU A 58 -5.33 16.26 -5.34
CA GLU A 58 -6.44 17.19 -5.23
C GLU A 58 -6.48 17.84 -3.84
N GLU A 59 -6.20 17.07 -2.79
CA GLU A 59 -6.28 17.55 -1.40
C GLU A 59 -4.91 17.87 -0.79
N GLY A 60 -3.80 17.55 -1.49
CA GLY A 60 -2.45 17.87 -1.03
C GLY A 60 -2.00 17.08 0.20
N LEU A 61 -2.65 15.95 0.51
CA LEU A 61 -2.32 15.13 1.67
C LEU A 61 -0.93 14.50 1.57
N THR A 62 -0.25 14.34 2.71
CA THR A 62 0.98 13.52 2.74
C THR A 62 0.65 12.06 2.41
N PRO A 63 1.62 11.26 1.93
CA PRO A 63 1.37 9.85 1.62
C PRO A 63 0.77 9.04 2.77
N THR A 64 1.25 9.21 4.01
CA THR A 64 0.63 8.54 5.16
C THR A 64 -0.82 8.99 5.38
N GLN A 65 -1.10 10.29 5.25
CA GLN A 65 -2.46 10.82 5.38
C GLN A 65 -3.37 10.29 4.26
N ALA A 66 -2.90 10.31 3.01
CA ALA A 66 -3.64 9.81 1.86
C ALA A 66 -3.92 8.30 1.95
N LEU A 67 -2.95 7.50 2.40
CA LEU A 67 -3.16 6.06 2.61
C LEU A 67 -4.24 5.81 3.65
N ARG A 68 -4.15 6.50 4.79
CA ARG A 68 -5.15 6.38 5.87
C ARG A 68 -6.54 6.81 5.40
N ALA A 69 -6.64 7.94 4.69
CA ALA A 69 -7.90 8.44 4.18
C ALA A 69 -8.52 7.47 3.16
N ALA A 70 -7.73 6.95 2.21
CA ALA A 70 -8.19 5.95 1.26
C ALA A 70 -8.68 4.66 1.95
N GLN A 71 -7.98 4.18 2.98
CA GLN A 71 -8.41 3.03 3.79
C GLN A 71 -9.77 3.28 4.48
N ILE A 72 -9.95 4.48 5.06
CA ILE A 72 -11.21 4.86 5.72
C ILE A 72 -12.34 4.95 4.71
N GLU A 73 -12.12 5.58 3.55
CA GLU A 73 -13.14 5.66 2.50
C GLU A 73 -13.58 4.28 1.99
N MET A 74 -12.64 3.36 1.77
CA MET A 74 -12.99 1.99 1.38
C MET A 74 -13.71 1.25 2.52
N GLN A 75 -13.31 1.47 3.77
CA GLN A 75 -13.94 0.84 4.93
C GLN A 75 -15.43 1.20 5.07
N THR A 76 -15.83 2.42 4.71
CA THR A 76 -17.23 2.88 4.81
C THR A 76 -18.13 2.35 3.68
N GLU A 77 -17.55 1.84 2.59
CA GLU A 77 -18.29 1.34 1.45
C GLU A 77 -18.65 -0.14 1.60
N THR A 78 -19.93 -0.48 1.37
CA THR A 78 -20.42 -1.86 1.50
C THR A 78 -19.64 -2.85 0.63
N GLN A 79 -19.21 -2.43 -0.57
CA GLN A 79 -18.41 -3.26 -1.49
C GLN A 79 -17.01 -3.58 -0.97
N TRP A 80 -16.38 -2.66 -0.21
CA TRP A 80 -14.99 -2.79 0.26
C TRP A 80 -14.87 -2.94 1.77
N LYS A 81 -16.00 -3.13 2.47
CA LYS A 81 -16.08 -3.18 3.93
C LYS A 81 -15.13 -4.20 4.58
N SER A 82 -14.84 -5.30 3.89
CA SER A 82 -13.90 -6.31 4.38
C SER A 82 -12.48 -5.74 4.44
N PRO A 83 -11.79 -5.85 5.60
CA PRO A 83 -10.39 -5.42 5.74
C PRO A 83 -9.43 -6.05 4.74
N TYR A 84 -9.80 -7.20 4.17
CA TYR A 84 -9.04 -7.85 3.11
C TYR A 84 -8.67 -6.90 1.94
N TYR A 85 -9.54 -5.94 1.60
CA TYR A 85 -9.36 -5.06 0.45
C TYR A 85 -8.45 -3.85 0.71
N TRP A 86 -8.41 -3.32 1.93
CA TRP A 86 -7.73 -2.06 2.23
C TRP A 86 -6.63 -2.18 3.29
N ALA A 87 -6.74 -3.14 4.22
CA ALA A 87 -5.78 -3.31 5.32
C ALA A 87 -4.47 -3.95 4.87
N ALA A 88 -4.40 -4.44 3.63
CA ALA A 88 -3.19 -5.02 3.07
C ALA A 88 -2.09 -3.97 2.88
N PHE A 89 -2.45 -2.71 2.67
CA PHE A 89 -1.51 -1.69 2.22
C PHE A 89 -0.81 -0.99 3.39
N THR A 90 0.51 -0.89 3.31
CA THR A 90 1.37 -0.22 4.29
C THR A 90 2.44 0.61 3.60
N LEU A 91 2.76 1.76 4.18
CA LEU A 91 3.79 2.67 3.70
C LEU A 91 5.04 2.54 4.58
N GLN A 92 6.19 2.32 3.96
CA GLN A 92 7.50 2.28 4.61
C GLN A 92 8.34 3.49 4.20
N GLY A 93 9.19 3.98 5.11
CA GLY A 93 10.18 5.02 4.80
C GLY A 93 9.76 6.46 5.11
N GLU A 94 8.55 6.69 5.63
CA GLU A 94 8.19 8.01 6.19
C GLU A 94 8.86 8.20 7.56
N TRP A 95 10.18 8.38 7.54
CA TRP A 95 10.99 8.82 8.67
C TRP A 95 11.15 10.33 8.53
N LEU A 96 10.23 11.07 9.15
CA LEU A 96 10.42 12.48 9.50
C LEU A 96 10.85 12.55 10.97
#